data_AF-A0A9D7GFZ2-F1
#
_entry.id   AF-A0A9D7GFZ2-F1
#
_cell.length_a   1.000
_cell.length_b   1.000
_cell.length_c   1.000
_cell.angle_alpha   90.00
_cell.angle_beta   90.00
_cell.angle_gamma   90.00
#
_symmetry.space_group_name_H-M   'P 1'
#
loop_
_entity.id
_entity.type
_entity.pdbx_description
1 polymer ?
#
loop_
_entity_poly.entity_id
_entity_poly.type
_entity_poly.pdbx_seq_one_letter_code
_entity_poly.pdbx_strand_id
1 'polypeptide(L)'
;MWFATYHGLYRYNGRHLTGYFHNPIDTGTIHHNLINDFIFCDNILYLAIWGNTNEIDKINVKTGLINRLKPNNKRLDVYSSVFRLSDVDIILGGSLGLSLINTKNFTSTYFDKPFSTILYIENNKYVFSATGSNIYKYIVENNKIVLTDSLTFKGNVNCTEIVEKTDYSEH
;
A
#
# COMPACT_ATOMS: atom_id res chain seq x y z
N MET A 1 5.14 12.64 -12.67
CA MET A 1 4.88 11.19 -12.78
C MET A 1 5.81 10.43 -11.85
N TRP A 2 5.34 9.30 -11.32
CA TRP A 2 6.09 8.43 -10.43
C TRP A 2 6.02 6.99 -10.93
N PHE A 3 7.11 6.24 -10.75
CA PHE A 3 7.23 4.87 -11.22
C PHE A 3 7.86 4.00 -10.13
N ALA A 4 7.09 3.04 -9.63
CA ALA A 4 7.59 1.95 -8.80
C ALA A 4 8.22 0.88 -9.70
N THR A 5 9.37 0.37 -9.30
CA THR A 5 10.10 -0.66 -10.07
C THR A 5 10.73 -1.68 -9.13
N TYR A 6 11.29 -2.75 -9.71
CA TYR A 6 12.15 -3.70 -8.99
C TYR A 6 13.53 -3.10 -8.62
N HIS A 7 13.88 -1.91 -9.14
CA HIS A 7 15.18 -1.27 -8.99
C HIS A 7 15.10 0.12 -8.36
N GLY A 8 14.02 0.42 -7.62
CA GLY A 8 13.83 1.67 -6.91
C GLY A 8 12.60 2.46 -7.38
N LEU A 9 12.51 3.69 -6.89
CA LEU A 9 11.45 4.63 -7.25
C LEU A 9 11.99 5.69 -8.20
N TYR A 10 11.23 6.05 -9.22
CA TYR A 10 11.59 7.15 -10.10
C TYR A 10 10.51 8.23 -10.11
N ARG A 11 10.94 9.49 -10.13
CA ARG A 11 10.10 10.67 -10.33
C ARG A 11 10.48 11.37 -11.62
N TYR A 12 9.53 11.54 -12.53
CA TYR A 12 9.68 12.38 -13.71
C TYR A 12 8.91 13.68 -13.56
N ASN A 13 9.59 14.82 -13.75
CA ASN A 13 9.00 16.16 -13.61
C ASN A 13 8.65 16.82 -14.97
N GLY A 14 8.65 16.06 -16.07
CA GLY A 14 8.46 16.60 -17.42
C GLY A 14 9.76 16.97 -18.15
N ARG A 15 10.92 16.95 -17.45
CA ARG A 15 12.24 17.23 -18.03
C ARG A 15 13.33 16.30 -17.53
N HIS A 16 13.28 15.95 -16.25
CA HIS A 16 14.31 15.16 -15.56
C HIS A 16 13.67 13.98 -14.85
N LEU A 17 14.41 12.87 -14.84
CA LEU A 17 14.11 11.67 -14.07
C LEU A 17 15.02 11.65 -12.83
N THR A 18 14.43 11.57 -11.65
CA THR A 18 15.15 11.46 -10.36
C THR A 18 14.87 10.09 -9.77
N GLY A 19 15.93 9.33 -9.46
CA GLY A 19 15.82 8.03 -8.81
C GLY A 19 15.97 8.14 -7.29
N TYR A 20 15.20 7.33 -6.57
CA TYR A 20 15.33 7.09 -5.13
C TYR A 20 15.66 5.61 -4.95
N PHE A 21 16.81 5.35 -4.35
CA PHE A 21 17.38 4.00 -4.24
C PHE A 21 17.72 3.68 -2.80
N HIS A 22 17.61 2.41 -2.46
CA HIS A 22 18.06 1.89 -1.19
C HIS A 22 19.58 2.02 -1.05
N ASN A 23 20.01 2.64 0.04
CA ASN A 23 21.38 2.61 0.52
C ASN A 23 21.39 2.07 1.96
N PRO A 24 21.99 0.90 2.23
CA PRO A 24 21.96 0.28 3.55
C PRO A 24 22.69 1.10 4.63
N ILE A 25 23.54 2.05 4.25
CA ILE A 25 24.30 2.91 5.18
C ILE A 25 23.54 4.21 5.47
N ASP A 26 22.58 4.60 4.64
CA ASP A 26 21.85 5.86 4.75
C ASP A 26 20.37 5.63 5.06
N THR A 27 19.98 5.94 6.31
CA THR A 27 18.59 5.83 6.78
C THR A 27 17.66 6.86 6.16
N GLY A 28 18.19 7.88 5.47
CA GLY A 28 17.44 8.85 4.66
C GLY A 28 17.06 8.32 3.27
N THR A 29 17.34 7.05 2.97
CA THR A 29 16.92 6.39 1.72
C THR A 29 15.77 5.41 1.94
N ILE A 30 15.12 5.02 0.84
CA ILE A 30 14.10 3.95 0.88
C ILE A 30 14.72 2.66 1.45
N HIS A 31 13.95 1.89 2.21
CA HIS A 31 14.48 0.72 2.92
C HIS A 31 14.68 -0.49 2.00
N HIS A 32 14.12 -0.48 0.78
CA HIS A 32 14.39 -1.49 -0.24
C HIS A 32 14.05 -0.96 -1.64
N ASN A 33 14.67 -1.55 -2.68
CA ASN A 33 14.48 -1.12 -4.07
C ASN A 33 13.24 -1.72 -4.74
N LEU A 34 12.73 -2.83 -4.23
CA LEU A 34 11.55 -3.48 -4.78
C LEU A 34 10.28 -2.82 -4.24
N ILE A 35 9.69 -1.96 -5.07
CA ILE A 35 8.47 -1.23 -4.75
C ILE A 35 7.33 -1.88 -5.51
N ASN A 36 6.33 -2.38 -4.77
CA ASN A 36 5.17 -3.04 -5.36
C ASN A 36 4.10 -2.01 -5.75
N ASP A 37 3.87 -1.02 -4.89
CA ASP A 37 2.78 -0.06 -5.05
C ASP A 37 3.06 1.25 -4.27
N PHE A 38 2.34 2.32 -4.60
CA PHE A 38 2.40 3.59 -3.89
C PHE A 38 1.09 4.37 -3.98
N ILE A 39 0.85 5.25 -3.01
CA ILE A 39 -0.27 6.20 -3.07
C ILE A 39 0.10 7.60 -2.60
N PHE A 40 -0.61 8.58 -3.16
CA PHE A 40 -0.57 9.98 -2.71
C PHE A 40 -1.62 10.26 -1.65
N CYS A 41 -1.16 10.77 -0.52
CA CYS A 41 -2.01 11.46 0.46
C CYS A 41 -1.40 12.86 0.68
N ASP A 42 -2.07 13.88 0.14
CA ASP A 42 -1.61 15.27 0.11
C ASP A 42 -0.21 15.43 -0.50
N ASN A 43 0.78 15.83 0.31
CA ASN A 43 2.17 16.02 -0.11
C ASN A 43 3.08 14.84 0.26
N ILE A 44 2.49 13.69 0.64
CA ILE A 44 3.20 12.51 1.09
C ILE A 44 2.90 11.34 0.14
N LEU A 45 3.97 10.69 -0.30
CA LEU A 45 3.91 9.44 -1.05
C LEU A 45 4.19 8.28 -0.11
N TYR A 46 3.21 7.40 0.08
CA TYR A 46 3.36 6.18 0.89
C TYR A 46 3.70 5.02 -0.01
N LEU A 47 4.65 4.18 0.40
CA LEU A 47 5.19 3.11 -0.43
C LEU A 47 4.87 1.73 0.18
N ALA A 48 4.28 0.85 -0.62
CA ALA A 48 4.23 -0.58 -0.34
C ALA A 48 5.52 -1.21 -0.90
N ILE A 49 6.50 -1.38 -0.01
CA ILE A 49 7.83 -1.85 -0.36
C ILE A 49 8.01 -3.28 0.16
N TRP A 50 8.72 -4.09 -0.62
CA TRP A 50 9.15 -5.39 -0.14
C TRP A 50 10.32 -5.25 0.82
N GLY A 51 10.20 -5.85 2.00
CA GLY A 51 11.26 -5.85 2.99
C GLY A 51 10.66 -6.27 4.31
N ASN A 52 11.25 -7.26 4.97
CA ASN A 52 10.78 -7.78 6.25
C ASN A 52 11.12 -6.80 7.40
N THR A 53 10.70 -5.54 7.30
CA THR A 53 11.09 -4.46 8.22
C THR A 53 9.93 -3.98 9.07
N ASN A 54 8.68 -4.27 8.69
CA ASN A 54 7.49 -3.63 9.27
C ASN A 54 7.62 -2.09 9.25
N GLU A 55 8.22 -1.57 8.18
CA GLU A 55 8.40 -0.14 7.96
C GLU A 55 7.64 0.26 6.70
N ILE A 56 7.02 1.44 6.74
CA ILE A 56 6.40 2.06 5.57
C ILE A 56 7.20 3.31 5.27
N ASP A 57 7.79 3.35 4.09
CA ASP A 57 8.48 4.53 3.64
C ASP A 57 7.45 5.57 3.20
N LYS A 58 7.67 6.80 3.65
CA LYS A 58 6.93 7.96 3.19
C LYS A 58 7.88 9.02 2.66
N ILE A 59 7.57 9.57 1.49
CA ILE A 59 8.37 10.61 0.86
C ILE A 59 7.57 11.91 0.86
N ASN A 60 8.16 12.98 1.38
CA ASN A 60 7.63 14.32 1.15
C ASN A 60 7.90 14.72 -0.31
N VAL A 61 6.84 14.88 -1.09
CA VAL A 61 6.91 15.10 -2.55
C VAL A 61 7.59 16.43 -2.90
N LYS A 62 7.53 17.42 -2.02
CA LYS A 62 8.14 18.73 -2.22
C LYS A 62 9.63 18.72 -1.92
N THR A 63 10.03 18.11 -0.79
CA THR A 63 11.41 18.15 -0.31
C THR A 63 12.25 16.94 -0.71
N GLY A 64 11.61 15.84 -1.11
CA GLY A 64 12.27 14.55 -1.33
C GLY A 64 12.68 13.83 -0.06
N LEU A 65 12.38 14.37 1.13
CA LEU A 65 12.74 13.76 2.41
C LEU A 65 11.99 12.44 2.61
N ILE A 66 12.75 11.38 2.88
CA ILE A 66 12.23 10.05 3.18
C ILE A 66 12.21 9.86 4.69
N ASN A 67 11.07 9.41 5.21
CA ASN A 67 10.92 9.00 6.60
C ASN A 67 10.28 7.62 6.65
N ARG A 68 10.58 6.85 7.69
CA ARG A 68 10.00 5.53 7.88
C ARG A 68 8.99 5.55 9.01
N LEU A 69 7.84 4.95 8.78
CA LEU A 69 6.82 4.73 9.79
C LEU A 69 6.91 3.29 10.27
N LYS A 70 6.90 3.10 11.59
CA LYS A 70 6.81 1.80 12.24
C LYS A 70 5.42 1.66 12.84
N PRO A 71 4.51 0.91 12.20
CA PRO A 71 3.24 0.56 12.81
C PRO A 71 3.49 -0.12 14.16
N ASN A 72 2.59 0.06 15.13
CA ASN A 72 2.73 -0.54 16.46
C ASN A 72 2.58 -2.08 16.48
N ASN A 73 2.36 -2.71 15.34
CA ASN A 73 2.41 -4.16 15.21
C ASN A 73 3.89 -4.61 15.32
N LYS A 74 4.17 -5.80 15.86
CA LYS A 74 5.55 -6.36 15.91
C LYS A 74 5.83 -7.32 14.74
N ARG A 75 4.96 -7.37 13.75
CA ARG A 75 4.98 -8.40 12.70
C ARG A 75 5.70 -7.85 11.48
N LEU A 76 6.74 -8.56 11.04
CA LEU A 76 7.48 -8.21 9.83
C LEU A 76 6.63 -8.55 8.61
N ASP A 77 5.93 -7.56 8.07
CA ASP A 77 5.11 -7.74 6.88
C ASP A 77 5.88 -7.33 5.61
N VAL A 78 5.45 -7.89 4.48
CA VAL A 78 5.88 -7.50 3.14
C VAL A 78 4.65 -6.93 2.45
N TYR A 79 4.62 -5.62 2.24
CA TYR A 79 3.46 -4.98 1.65
C TYR A 79 3.48 -5.10 0.13
N SER A 80 2.41 -5.65 -0.43
CA SER A 80 2.20 -5.83 -1.87
C SER A 80 1.31 -4.73 -2.47
N SER A 81 0.49 -4.06 -1.65
CA SER A 81 -0.50 -3.09 -2.12
C SER A 81 -0.77 -2.02 -1.07
N VAL A 82 -1.11 -0.81 -1.52
CA VAL A 82 -1.50 0.31 -0.66
C VAL A 82 -2.67 1.08 -1.28
N PHE A 83 -3.72 1.28 -0.49
CA PHE A 83 -4.89 2.05 -0.91
C PHE A 83 -5.25 3.12 0.11
N ARG A 84 -5.82 4.21 -0.37
CA ARG A 84 -6.32 5.31 0.46
C ARG A 84 -7.78 5.04 0.75
N LEU A 85 -8.12 4.97 2.03
CA LEU A 85 -9.50 4.84 2.49
C LEU A 85 -10.14 6.20 2.76
N SER A 86 -9.37 7.13 3.30
CA SER A 86 -9.83 8.47 3.68
C SER A 86 -8.67 9.46 3.56
N ASP A 87 -8.85 10.70 3.99
CA ASP A 87 -7.76 11.68 4.07
C ASP A 87 -6.67 11.29 5.07
N VAL A 88 -7.04 10.49 6.07
CA VAL A 88 -6.16 10.14 7.18
C VAL A 88 -5.94 8.65 7.31
N ASP A 89 -6.58 7.81 6.50
CA ASP A 89 -6.47 6.36 6.60
C ASP A 89 -6.02 5.75 5.29
N ILE A 90 -4.99 4.91 5.38
CA ILE A 90 -4.55 4.02 4.32
C ILE A 90 -4.70 2.59 4.78
N ILE A 91 -4.85 1.68 3.83
CA ILE A 91 -4.85 0.25 4.07
C ILE A 91 -3.75 -0.39 3.23
N LEU A 92 -3.01 -1.31 3.86
CA LEU A 92 -1.95 -2.07 3.24
C LEU A 92 -2.34 -3.53 3.17
N GLY A 93 -2.10 -4.15 2.01
CA GLY A 93 -2.13 -5.60 1.86
C GLY A 93 -0.73 -6.15 1.82
N GLY A 94 -0.49 -7.27 2.49
CA GLY A 94 0.82 -7.90 2.56
C GLY A 94 0.80 -9.41 2.79
N SER A 95 2.00 -9.95 3.00
CA SER A 95 2.22 -11.38 3.24
C SER A 95 1.56 -11.87 4.51
N LEU A 96 1.33 -10.99 5.50
CA LEU A 96 0.71 -11.36 6.76
C LEU A 96 -0.79 -11.02 6.79
N GLY A 97 -1.21 -9.97 6.09
CA GLY A 97 -2.63 -9.71 5.86
C GLY A 97 -2.92 -8.26 5.56
N LEU A 98 -3.92 -7.70 6.24
CA LEU A 98 -4.31 -6.31 6.04
C LEU A 98 -3.89 -5.45 7.23
N SER A 99 -3.34 -4.27 6.97
CA SER A 99 -3.04 -3.26 7.98
C SER A 99 -3.78 -1.97 7.66
N LEU A 100 -4.72 -1.56 8.50
CA LEU A 100 -5.33 -0.23 8.46
C LEU A 100 -4.45 0.72 9.27
N ILE A 101 -4.05 1.84 8.68
CA ILE A 101 -3.12 2.79 9.28
C ILE A 101 -3.70 4.18 9.21
N ASN A 102 -3.78 4.82 10.37
CA ASN A 102 -4.08 6.23 10.44
C ASN A 102 -2.79 7.04 10.26
N THR A 103 -2.70 7.78 9.16
CA THR A 103 -1.52 8.54 8.74
C THR A 103 -1.27 9.80 9.58
N LYS A 104 -2.25 10.25 10.36
CA LYS A 104 -2.12 11.43 11.24
C LYS A 104 -1.48 11.08 12.58
N ASN A 105 -1.91 9.99 13.20
CA ASN A 105 -1.45 9.59 14.54
C ASN A 105 -0.61 8.29 14.55
N PHE A 106 -0.42 7.66 13.39
CA PHE A 106 0.34 6.43 13.19
C PHE A 106 -0.15 5.24 14.01
N THR A 107 -1.43 5.23 14.36
CA THR A 107 -2.09 4.04 14.90
C THR A 107 -2.36 3.04 13.80
N SER A 108 -2.25 1.75 14.11
CA SER A 108 -2.47 0.67 13.16
C SER A 108 -3.34 -0.43 13.74
N THR A 109 -4.30 -0.89 12.95
CA THR A 109 -5.11 -2.09 13.22
C THR A 109 -4.73 -3.16 12.22
N TYR A 110 -4.39 -4.35 12.70
CA TYR A 110 -3.98 -5.47 11.85
C TYR A 110 -5.06 -6.54 11.78
N PHE A 111 -5.23 -7.14 10.61
CA PHE A 111 -6.15 -8.23 10.36
C PHE A 111 -5.43 -9.42 9.74
N ASP A 112 -5.46 -10.55 10.47
CA ASP A 112 -4.65 -11.74 10.16
C ASP A 112 -5.29 -12.61 9.05
N LYS A 113 -4.86 -12.39 7.80
CA LYS A 113 -5.18 -13.24 6.64
C LYS A 113 -3.97 -13.27 5.71
N PRO A 114 -3.13 -14.31 5.79
CA PRO A 114 -1.86 -14.32 5.08
C PRO A 114 -2.04 -14.15 3.57
N PHE A 115 -1.10 -13.44 2.95
CA PHE A 115 -1.02 -13.15 1.52
C PHE A 115 -2.22 -12.37 0.96
N SER A 116 -2.71 -11.37 1.68
CA SER A 116 -3.83 -10.55 1.23
C SER A 116 -3.33 -9.38 0.37
N THR A 117 -3.64 -9.40 -0.92
CA THR A 117 -3.49 -8.23 -1.80
C THR A 117 -4.83 -7.51 -1.90
N ILE A 118 -4.81 -6.19 -1.75
CA ILE A 118 -6.03 -5.38 -1.88
C ILE A 118 -6.35 -5.24 -3.37
N LEU A 119 -7.59 -5.52 -3.72
CA LEU A 119 -8.07 -5.46 -5.09
C LEU A 119 -8.79 -4.15 -5.39
N TYR A 120 -9.62 -3.72 -4.45
CA TYR A 120 -10.59 -2.67 -4.68
C TYR A 120 -11.15 -2.15 -3.36
N ILE A 121 -11.49 -0.86 -3.34
CA ILE A 121 -12.22 -0.22 -2.25
C ILE A 121 -13.51 0.39 -2.82
N GLU A 122 -14.65 -0.06 -2.30
CA GLU A 122 -15.96 0.48 -2.66
C GLU A 122 -16.40 1.52 -1.64
N ASN A 123 -16.69 2.74 -2.09
CA ASN A 123 -17.28 3.82 -1.30
C ASN A 123 -16.52 4.10 0.02
N ASN A 124 -15.20 3.94 0.02
CA ASN A 124 -14.34 4.10 1.21
C ASN A 124 -14.75 3.22 2.42
N LYS A 125 -15.56 2.20 2.18
CA LYS A 125 -16.20 1.42 3.25
C LYS A 125 -15.96 -0.07 3.08
N TYR A 126 -16.08 -0.61 1.87
CA TYR A 126 -15.84 -2.02 1.64
C TYR A 126 -14.48 -2.22 1.02
N VAL A 127 -13.71 -3.14 1.58
CA VAL A 127 -12.41 -3.54 1.06
C VAL A 127 -12.56 -4.93 0.48
N PHE A 128 -12.10 -5.12 -0.74
CA PHE A 128 -11.99 -6.43 -1.34
C PHE A 128 -10.51 -6.81 -1.38
N SER A 129 -10.15 -7.96 -0.82
CA SER A 129 -8.81 -8.52 -0.96
C SER A 129 -8.87 -9.88 -1.62
N ALA A 130 -7.78 -10.29 -2.24
CA ALA A 130 -7.56 -11.66 -2.63
C ALA A 130 -6.35 -12.24 -1.94
N THR A 131 -6.44 -13.54 -1.71
CA THR A 131 -5.30 -14.41 -1.44
C THR A 131 -5.19 -15.44 -2.57
N GLY A 132 -4.22 -16.34 -2.47
CA GLY A 132 -3.97 -17.36 -3.48
C GLY A 132 -5.22 -18.11 -3.94
N SER A 133 -6.22 -18.38 -3.10
CA SER A 133 -7.44 -19.11 -3.49
C SER A 133 -8.76 -18.50 -3.01
N ASN A 134 -8.71 -17.32 -2.41
CA ASN A 134 -9.89 -16.67 -1.83
C ASN A 134 -10.02 -15.23 -2.26
N ILE A 135 -11.25 -14.75 -2.38
CA ILE A 135 -11.59 -13.33 -2.35
C ILE A 135 -12.34 -13.07 -1.05
N TYR A 136 -11.95 -12.02 -0.33
CA TYR A 136 -12.58 -11.60 0.90
C TYR A 136 -13.22 -10.23 0.72
N LYS A 137 -14.40 -10.06 1.29
CA LYS A 137 -15.04 -8.75 1.44
C LYS A 137 -14.98 -8.36 2.91
N TYR A 138 -14.47 -7.16 3.15
CA TYR A 138 -14.44 -6.54 4.47
C TYR A 138 -15.28 -5.29 4.48
N ILE A 139 -15.74 -4.92 5.66
CA ILE A 139 -16.27 -3.61 5.98
C ILE A 139 -15.29 -2.92 6.93
N VAL A 140 -15.03 -1.63 6.69
CA VAL A 140 -14.18 -0.81 7.56
C VAL A 140 -15.08 0.12 8.36
N GLU A 141 -15.15 -0.10 9.67
CA GLU A 141 -15.97 0.70 10.59
C GLU A 141 -15.20 0.92 11.90
N ASN A 142 -15.22 2.16 12.41
CA ASN A 142 -14.60 2.53 13.68
C ASN A 142 -13.11 2.11 13.77
N ASN A 143 -12.33 2.34 12.71
CA ASN A 143 -10.92 1.95 12.59
C ASN A 143 -10.66 0.45 12.74
N LYS A 144 -11.66 -0.39 12.44
CA LYS A 144 -11.55 -1.83 12.41
C LYS A 144 -11.91 -2.35 11.03
N ILE A 145 -11.20 -3.41 10.61
CA ILE A 145 -11.51 -4.19 9.44
C ILE A 145 -12.29 -5.42 9.92
N VAL A 146 -13.50 -5.62 9.41
CA VAL A 146 -14.35 -6.76 9.77
C VAL A 146 -14.66 -7.56 8.51
N LEU A 147 -14.35 -8.86 8.53
CA LEU A 147 -14.69 -9.78 7.44
C LEU A 147 -16.21 -9.96 7.38
N THR A 148 -16.81 -9.66 6.23
CA THR A 148 -18.25 -9.80 6.01
C THR A 148 -18.60 -10.95 5.09
N ASP A 149 -17.72 -11.28 4.14
CA ASP A 149 -17.97 -12.34 3.16
C ASP A 149 -16.67 -12.94 2.63
N SER A 150 -16.74 -14.15 2.08
CA SER A 150 -15.61 -14.81 1.43
C SER A 150 -16.06 -15.74 0.31
N LEU A 151 -15.35 -15.70 -0.81
CA LEU A 151 -15.49 -16.63 -1.92
C LEU A 151 -14.23 -17.49 -2.04
N THR A 152 -14.39 -18.80 -2.19
CA THR A 152 -13.28 -19.76 -2.33
C THR A 152 -13.27 -20.37 -3.71
N PHE A 153 -12.10 -20.45 -4.34
CA PHE A 153 -11.90 -21.03 -5.65
C PHE A 153 -11.13 -22.36 -5.53
N LYS A 154 -11.38 -23.30 -6.45
CA LYS A 154 -10.67 -24.58 -6.52
C LYS A 154 -9.24 -24.49 -7.07
N GLY A 155 -8.79 -23.28 -7.43
CA GLY A 155 -7.46 -23.03 -8.00
C GLY A 155 -6.94 -21.64 -7.60
N ASN A 156 -5.79 -21.26 -8.14
CA ASN A 156 -5.18 -20.00 -7.80
C ASN A 156 -5.94 -18.82 -8.41
N VAL A 157 -6.33 -17.87 -7.57
CA VAL A 157 -6.80 -16.55 -7.96
C VAL A 157 -5.57 -15.68 -8.19
N ASN A 158 -5.15 -15.60 -9.45
CA ASN A 158 -4.13 -14.63 -9.85
C ASN A 158 -4.83 -13.29 -10.10
N CYS A 159 -4.74 -12.39 -9.13
CA CYS A 159 -5.23 -11.03 -9.31
C CYS A 159 -4.12 -10.15 -9.89
N THR A 160 -4.33 -9.67 -11.11
CA THR A 160 -3.68 -8.47 -11.61
C THR A 160 -4.62 -7.29 -11.37
N GLU A 161 -4.09 -6.18 -10.88
CA GLU A 161 -4.83 -4.96 -10.55
C GLU A 161 -5.88 -4.60 -11.63
N ILE A 162 -7.12 -4.36 -11.22
CA ILE A 162 -8.18 -3.89 -12.12
C ILE A 162 -8.08 -2.36 -12.14
N VAL A 163 -7.52 -1.81 -13.20
CA VAL A 163 -7.55 -0.36 -13.43
C VAL A 163 -8.99 0.03 -13.73
N GLU A 164 -9.65 0.76 -12.84
CA GLU A 164 -10.95 1.36 -13.13
C GLU A 164 -10.84 2.21 -14.40
N LYS A 165 -11.75 1.99 -15.34
CA LYS A 165 -11.97 2.92 -16.45
C LYS A 165 -12.40 4.25 -15.83
N THR A 166 -11.47 5.18 -15.74
CA THR A 166 -11.82 6.59 -15.58
C THR A 166 -12.41 7.03 -16.90
N ASP A 167 -13.74 7.26 -16.92
CA ASP A 167 -14.40 7.93 -18.03
C ASP A 167 -13.85 9.36 -18.08
N TYR A 168 -12.81 9.57 -18.89
CA TYR A 168 -12.41 10.89 -19.32
C TYR A 168 -13.51 11.42 -20.23
N SER A 169 -14.52 12.04 -19.61
CA SER A 169 -15.40 12.95 -20.36
C SER A 169 -14.55 14.12 -20.79
N GLU A 170 -14.30 14.20 -22.11
CA GLU A 170 -13.67 15.35 -22.73
C GLU A 170 -14.56 16.59 -22.46
N HIS A 171 -14.04 17.54 -21.70
CA HIS A 171 -14.59 18.88 -21.50
C HIS A 171 -13.65 19.91 -22.08
#